data_AF-A0A9D7MAV4-F1
#
_entry.id   AF-A0A9D7MAV4-F1
#
_cell.length_a   1.000
_cell.length_b   1.000
_cell.length_c   1.000
_cell.angle_alpha   90.00
_cell.angle_beta   90.00
_cell.angle_gamma   90.00
#
_symmetry.space_group_name_H-M   'P 1'
#
loop_
_entity.id
_entity.type
_entity.pdbx_description
1 polymer ?
#
loop_
_entity_poly.entity_id
_entity_poly.type
_entity_poly.pdbx_seq_one_letter_code
_entity_poly.pdbx_strand_id
1 'polypeptide(L)'
;MCSLSGIPYSVTNVSGVTYNWGFSVANAAISTGQGTNAITVNYLPGFVTGNLQVTASNGCGISPVRNLAVATNASCCNKHYRISNGLR
;
A
#
# COMPACT_ATOMS: atom_id res chain seq x y z
N MET A 1 -9.73 -12.66 -8.99
CA MET A 1 -9.03 -11.36 -8.82
C MET A 1 -9.00 -11.04 -7.33
N CYS A 2 -7.83 -10.97 -6.72
CA CYS A 2 -7.74 -10.80 -5.26
C CYS A 2 -7.49 -9.34 -4.90
N SER A 3 -8.36 -8.80 -4.06
CA SER A 3 -8.10 -7.59 -3.30
C SER A 3 -7.32 -7.96 -2.03
N LEU A 4 -6.43 -7.08 -1.60
CA LEU A 4 -5.69 -7.19 -0.35
C LEU A 4 -6.07 -5.97 0.49
N SER A 5 -6.75 -6.19 1.61
CA SER A 5 -7.24 -5.13 2.49
C SER A 5 -6.52 -5.20 3.84
N GLY A 6 -6.32 -4.07 4.49
CA GLY A 6 -5.76 -4.04 5.85
C GLY A 6 -4.24 -4.17 5.90
N ILE A 7 -3.50 -3.75 4.85
CA ILE A 7 -2.03 -3.86 4.84
C ILE A 7 -1.42 -2.68 5.63
N PRO A 8 -0.72 -2.93 6.75
CA PRO A 8 -0.16 -1.87 7.56
C PRO A 8 1.18 -1.39 7.00
N TYR A 9 1.36 -0.06 6.94
CA TYR A 9 2.64 0.57 6.68
C TYR A 9 2.95 1.55 7.80
N SER A 10 4.22 1.65 8.20
CA SER A 10 4.63 2.60 9.22
C SER A 10 6.02 3.14 8.96
N VAL A 11 6.26 4.33 9.49
CA VAL A 11 7.57 4.95 9.62
C VAL A 11 7.83 5.30 11.08
N THR A 12 9.08 5.56 11.42
CA THR A 12 9.47 6.06 12.74
C THR A 12 8.64 7.28 13.08
N ASN A 13 7.93 7.23 14.20
CA ASN A 13 7.15 8.36 14.69
C ASN A 13 8.10 9.46 15.18
N VAL A 14 7.90 10.68 14.70
CA VAL A 14 8.58 11.87 15.18
C VAL A 14 7.51 12.84 15.66
N SER A 15 7.58 13.24 16.93
CA SER A 15 6.60 14.15 17.52
C SER A 15 6.59 15.50 16.79
N GLY A 16 5.40 16.03 16.52
CA GLY A 16 5.22 17.30 15.81
C GLY A 16 5.43 17.21 14.29
N VAL A 17 5.51 16.00 13.73
CA VAL A 17 5.59 15.76 12.28
C VAL A 17 4.26 15.23 11.75
N THR A 18 3.79 15.81 10.66
CA THR A 18 2.64 15.35 9.88
C THR A 18 3.14 14.54 8.69
N TYR A 19 2.55 13.38 8.45
CA TYR A 19 2.94 12.51 7.33
C TYR A 19 1.84 12.49 6.27
N ASN A 20 2.17 12.94 5.06
CA ASN A 20 1.28 12.87 3.92
C ASN A 20 1.62 11.64 3.08
N TRP A 21 0.69 10.70 3.04
CA TRP A 21 0.83 9.46 2.29
C TRP A 21 0.04 9.52 0.97
N GLY A 22 0.56 8.90 -0.07
CA GLY A 22 -0.11 8.82 -1.37
C GLY A 22 0.41 7.67 -2.25
N PHE A 23 -0.33 7.37 -3.31
CA PHE A 23 0.07 6.37 -4.31
C PHE A 23 0.26 7.03 -5.67
N SER A 24 1.30 6.62 -6.39
CA SER A 24 1.54 7.06 -7.78
C SER A 24 0.70 6.29 -8.81
N VAL A 25 -0.04 5.27 -8.39
CA VAL A 25 -0.79 4.36 -9.26
C VAL A 25 -2.25 4.25 -8.83
N ALA A 26 -3.11 3.90 -9.77
CA ALA A 26 -4.49 3.52 -9.49
C ALA A 26 -4.57 2.17 -8.78
N ASN A 27 -5.76 1.84 -8.24
CA ASN A 27 -6.06 0.56 -7.58
C ASN A 27 -5.36 0.33 -6.22
N ALA A 28 -4.86 1.39 -5.58
CA ALA A 28 -4.43 1.39 -4.18
C ALA A 28 -5.05 2.59 -3.46
N ALA A 29 -5.52 2.38 -2.23
CA ALA A 29 -6.14 3.42 -1.42
C ALA A 29 -5.69 3.33 0.04
N ILE A 30 -5.48 4.48 0.67
CA ILE A 30 -5.20 4.58 2.10
C ILE A 30 -6.53 4.53 2.83
N SER A 31 -6.73 3.50 3.65
CA SER A 31 -7.95 3.28 4.42
C SER A 31 -8.01 4.13 5.68
N THR A 32 -6.91 4.21 6.42
CA THR A 32 -6.81 4.92 7.70
C THR A 32 -5.39 5.42 7.96
N GLY A 33 -5.25 6.37 8.88
CA GLY A 33 -3.95 6.84 9.37
C GLY A 33 -3.30 7.96 8.56
N GLN A 34 -4.02 8.56 7.61
CA GLN A 34 -3.52 9.72 6.86
C GLN A 34 -3.15 10.86 7.83
N GLY A 35 -2.02 11.54 7.57
CA GLY A 35 -1.48 12.54 8.48
C GLY A 35 -0.59 11.97 9.59
N THR A 36 -0.59 10.65 9.79
CA THR A 36 0.12 9.98 10.91
C THR A 36 1.30 9.12 10.42
N ASN A 37 2.17 8.69 11.33
CA ASN A 37 3.33 7.86 11.00
C ASN A 37 2.97 6.42 10.60
N ALA A 38 1.71 6.01 10.72
CA ALA A 38 1.24 4.67 10.38
C ALA A 38 -0.08 4.72 9.60
N ILE A 39 -0.14 3.98 8.50
CA ILE A 39 -1.33 3.90 7.65
C ILE A 39 -1.75 2.46 7.45
N THR A 40 -3.02 2.29 7.10
CA THR A 40 -3.54 1.03 6.57
C THR A 40 -3.93 1.23 5.12
N VAL A 41 -3.55 0.30 4.25
CA VAL A 41 -3.75 0.37 2.80
C VAL A 41 -4.63 -0.78 2.33
N ASN A 42 -5.51 -0.47 1.38
CA ASN A 42 -6.33 -1.42 0.66
C ASN A 42 -5.95 -1.39 -0.83
N TYR A 43 -5.58 -2.55 -1.36
CA TYR A 43 -5.33 -2.79 -2.77
C TYR A 43 -6.59 -3.36 -3.43
N LEU A 44 -7.06 -2.66 -4.46
CA LEU A 44 -8.21 -3.04 -5.24
C LEU A 44 -7.83 -4.12 -6.28
N PRO A 45 -8.82 -4.87 -6.80
CA PRO A 45 -8.59 -5.82 -7.88
C PRO A 45 -7.86 -5.17 -9.06
N GLY A 46 -6.80 -5.82 -9.54
CA GLY A 46 -6.00 -5.31 -10.67
C GLY A 46 -4.76 -4.50 -10.27
N PHE A 47 -4.51 -4.26 -8.98
CA PHE A 47 -3.21 -3.78 -8.54
C PHE A 47 -2.15 -4.88 -8.68
N VAL A 48 -1.04 -4.55 -9.36
CA VAL A 48 0.10 -5.47 -9.58
C VAL A 48 1.34 -4.90 -8.90
N THR A 49 1.72 -3.67 -9.26
CA THR A 49 2.86 -2.94 -8.69
C THR A 49 2.55 -1.46 -8.61
N GLY A 50 3.15 -0.77 -7.64
CA GLY A 50 3.06 0.68 -7.51
C GLY A 50 4.08 1.25 -6.55
N ASN A 51 4.11 2.58 -6.43
CA ASN A 51 4.93 3.25 -5.43
C ASN A 51 4.03 3.91 -4.39
N LEU A 52 4.24 3.53 -3.14
CA LEU A 52 3.75 4.27 -1.97
C LEU A 52 4.71 5.42 -1.72
N GLN A 53 4.19 6.63 -1.65
CA GLN A 53 4.94 7.85 -1.42
C GLN A 53 4.56 8.43 -0.06
N VAL A 54 5.56 8.87 0.70
CA VAL A 54 5.34 9.60 1.95
C VAL A 54 6.22 10.83 2.01
N THR A 55 5.63 11.96 2.43
CA THR A 55 6.35 13.17 2.83
C THR A 55 6.04 13.47 4.28
N ALA A 56 7.08 13.75 5.06
CA ALA A 56 6.95 14.33 6.39
C ALA A 56 7.04 15.86 6.31
N SER A 57 6.16 16.57 6.99
CA SER A 57 6.19 18.01 7.17
C SER A 57 6.15 18.39 8.65
N ASN A 58 6.91 19.41 9.03
CA ASN A 58 6.87 20.02 10.35
C ASN A 58 6.99 21.54 10.23
N GLY A 59 6.96 22.25 11.36
CA GLY A 59 7.08 23.72 11.38
C GLY A 59 8.39 24.28 10.81
N CYS A 60 9.40 23.45 10.56
CA CYS A 60 10.69 23.85 9.98
C CYS A 60 10.77 23.58 8.48
N GLY A 61 9.93 22.71 7.92
CA GLY A 61 9.94 22.41 6.49
C GLY A 61 9.31 21.07 6.13
N ILE A 62 9.49 20.69 4.87
CA ILE A 62 8.99 19.44 4.29
C ILE A 62 10.18 18.58 3.89
N SER A 63 10.16 17.32 4.29
CA SER A 63 11.17 16.32 3.90
C SER A 63 11.06 15.92 2.43
N PRO A 64 12.15 15.40 1.84
CA PRO A 64 12.09 14.76 0.53
C PRO A 64 11.08 13.62 0.49
N VAL A 65 10.42 13.43 -0.66
CA VAL A 65 9.52 12.30 -0.91
C VAL A 65 10.30 11.00 -0.73
N ARG A 66 9.74 10.08 0.07
CA ARG A 66 10.24 8.72 0.18
C ARG A 66 9.32 7.80 -0.61
N ASN A 67 9.91 7.04 -1.53
CA ASN A 67 9.19 6.09 -2.38
C ASN A 67 9.46 4.66 -1.86
N LEU A 68 8.40 3.93 -1.59
CA LEU A 68 8.44 2.49 -1.33
C LEU A 68 7.77 1.77 -2.49
N ALA A 69 8.53 0.95 -3.21
CA ALA A 69 7.97 0.05 -4.22
C ALA A 69 7.15 -1.04 -3.51
N VAL A 70 5.86 -1.10 -3.82
CA VAL A 70 4.94 -2.10 -3.30
C VAL A 70 4.46 -2.97 -4.46
N ALA A 71 4.51 -4.28 -4.26
CA ALA A 71 4.03 -5.26 -5.23
C ALA A 71 3.11 -6.22 -4.48
N THR A 72 1.95 -6.50 -5.06
CA THR A 72 1.11 -7.58 -4.56
C THR A 72 1.67 -8.87 -5.12
N ASN A 73 2.15 -9.74 -4.23
CA ASN A 73 2.33 -11.13 -4.62
C ASN A 73 0.92 -11.67 -4.88
N ALA A 74 0.57 -11.88 -6.14
CA ALA A 74 -0.72 -12.41 -6.58
C ALA A 74 -0.95 -13.87 -6.13
N SER A 75 -0.32 -14.32 -5.05
CA SER A 75 -0.48 -15.66 -4.48
C SER A 75 -1.88 -15.89 -3.90
N CYS A 76 -2.64 -14.84 -3.59
CA CYS A 76 -4.07 -14.99 -3.29
C CYS A 76 -4.90 -15.34 -4.53
N CYS A 77 -4.47 -14.96 -5.76
CA CYS A 77 -5.12 -15.38 -7.00
C CYS A 77 -4.69 -16.79 -7.46
N ASN A 78 -3.57 -17.32 -6.94
CA ASN A 78 -3.10 -18.68 -7.25
C ASN A 78 -3.84 -19.81 -6.51
N LYS A 79 -4.72 -19.52 -5.55
CA LYS A 79 -5.50 -20.59 -4.89
C LYS A 79 -6.57 -21.22 -5.78
N HIS A 80 -6.88 -20.66 -6.95
CA HIS A 80 -7.88 -21.19 -7.88
C HIS A 80 -7.32 -21.76 -9.19
N TYR A 81 -6.00 -21.93 -9.35
CA TYR A 81 -5.48 -22.78 -10.43
C TYR A 81 -5.49 -24.26 -10.01
N ARG A 82 -6.69 -24.79 -9.73
CA ARG A 82 -6.92 -26.22 -9.88
C ARG A 82 -7.44 -26.41 -11.29
N ILE A 83 -6.56 -26.76 -12.23
CA ILE A 83 -6.99 -27.43 -13.45
C ILE A 83 -7.60 -28.75 -12.98
N SER A 84 -8.93 -28.82 -12.87
CA SER A 84 -9.60 -30.11 -12.87
C SER A 84 -9.53 -30.65 -14.29
N ASN A 85 -8.38 -31.21 -14.67
CA ASN A 85 -8.26 -32.07 -15.83
C ASN A 85 -8.24 -33.52 -15.32
N GLY A 86 -9.40 -33.97 -14.84
CA GLY A 86 -9.69 -35.36 -14.57
C GLY A 86 -10.69 -35.83 -15.62
N LEU A 87 -10.21 -36.09 -16.83
CA LEU A 87 -10.95 -36.92 -17.78
C LEU A 87 -11.14 -38.28 -17.11
N ARG A 88 -12.39 -38.67 -16.87
CA ARG A 88 -12.78 -40.07 -16.74
C ARG A 88 -13.74 -40.39 -17.88
#